data_AF-A0A1J9Q055-F1
#
_entry.id   AF-A0A1J9Q055-F1
#
_cell.length_a   1.000
_cell.length_b   1.000
_cell.length_c   1.000
_cell.angle_alpha   90.00
_cell.angle_beta   90.00
_cell.angle_gamma   90.00
#
_symmetry.space_group_name_H-M   'P 1'
#
loop_
_entity.id
_entity.type
_entity.pdbx_description
1 polymer ?
#
loop_
_entity_poly.entity_id
_entity_poly.type
_entity_poly.pdbx_seq_one_letter_code
_entity_poly.pdbx_strand_id
1 'polypeptide(L)'
;MTLAQGDSLNKVWPALSDDEKTSIQDQLDVILKKLRGLLSPSQYLGGGDPPQCIDYRMFNAFFLSGSRREGREPYVDFVRSMLREDNSIVMTHGDLHPRNIMVIRAFG
;
A
#
# COMPACT_ATOMS: atom_id res chain seq x y z
N MET A 1 -17.97 6.79 12.89
CA MET A 1 -16.69 6.06 13.09
C MET A 1 -16.70 5.46 14.48
N THR A 2 -16.34 4.19 14.62
CA THR A 2 -16.25 3.49 15.90
C THR A 2 -14.80 3.10 16.16
N LEU A 3 -14.40 3.00 17.43
CA LEU A 3 -13.06 2.54 17.78
C LEU A 3 -12.92 1.07 17.41
N ALA A 4 -11.88 0.74 16.62
CA ALA A 4 -11.53 -0.64 16.35
C ALA A 4 -10.96 -1.28 17.62
N GLN A 5 -11.47 -2.46 17.98
CA GLN A 5 -11.03 -3.20 19.16
C GLN A 5 -9.65 -3.83 18.94
N GLY A 6 -8.93 -4.06 20.04
CA GLY A 6 -7.63 -4.75 20.06
C GLY A 6 -6.44 -3.83 20.33
N ASP A 7 -5.25 -4.38 20.20
CA ASP A 7 -3.97 -3.66 20.31
C ASP A 7 -3.29 -3.56 18.94
N SER A 8 -2.46 -2.54 18.74
CA SER A 8 -1.70 -2.42 17.50
C SER A 8 -0.63 -3.52 17.39
N LEU A 9 -0.41 -4.04 16.17
CA LEU A 9 0.50 -5.15 15.92
C LEU A 9 1.91 -4.84 16.42
N ASN A 10 2.42 -3.62 16.22
CA ASN A 10 3.76 -3.24 16.71
C ASN A 10 3.92 -3.36 18.23
N LYS A 11 2.84 -3.14 18.99
CA LYS A 11 2.87 -3.19 20.46
C LYS A 11 2.94 -4.63 20.94
N VAL A 12 2.19 -5.53 20.30
CA VAL A 12 2.11 -6.94 20.71
C VAL A 12 3.19 -7.82 20.09
N TRP A 13 3.76 -7.43 18.95
CA TRP A 13 4.73 -8.22 18.16
C TRP A 13 5.87 -8.85 18.96
N PRO A 14 6.53 -8.14 19.91
CA PRO A 14 7.65 -8.73 20.66
C PRO A 14 7.23 -9.88 21.59
N ALA A 15 5.94 -9.94 21.95
CA ALA A 15 5.37 -10.92 22.88
C ALA A 15 4.58 -12.04 22.17
N LEU A 16 4.67 -12.12 20.84
CA LEU A 16 4.02 -13.18 20.06
C LEU A 16 4.96 -14.38 19.90
N SER A 17 4.40 -15.58 20.00
CA SER A 17 5.09 -16.80 19.58
C SER A 17 5.28 -16.83 18.06
N ASP A 18 6.11 -17.75 17.57
CA ASP A 18 6.30 -17.91 16.13
C ASP A 18 5.02 -18.40 15.45
N ASP A 19 4.25 -19.30 16.09
CA ASP A 19 2.95 -19.74 15.58
C ASP A 19 1.95 -18.57 15.46
N GLU A 20 1.93 -17.65 16.42
CA GLU A 20 1.08 -16.46 16.36
C GLU A 20 1.51 -15.50 15.25
N LYS A 21 2.82 -15.32 15.04
CA LYS A 21 3.34 -14.50 13.94
C LYS A 21 3.00 -15.11 12.59
N THR A 22 3.13 -16.43 12.44
CA THR A 22 2.72 -17.15 11.23
C THR A 22 1.22 -17.01 10.99
N SER A 23 0.39 -17.15 12.02
CA SER A 23 -1.06 -16.92 11.90
C SER A 23 -1.39 -15.50 11.44
N ILE A 24 -0.69 -14.48 11.95
CA ILE A 24 -0.88 -13.10 11.50
C ILE A 24 -0.44 -12.91 10.05
N GLN A 25 0.68 -13.51 9.65
CA GLN A 25 1.15 -13.49 8.27
C GLN A 25 0.09 -14.07 7.32
N ASP A 26 -0.47 -15.23 7.65
CA ASP A 26 -1.50 -15.89 6.83
C ASP A 26 -2.77 -15.02 6.70
N GLN A 27 -3.19 -14.40 7.80
CA GLN A 27 -4.33 -13.48 7.79
C GLN A 27 -4.07 -12.24 6.92
N LEU A 28 -2.88 -11.64 7.03
CA LEU A 28 -2.50 -10.49 6.22
C LEU A 28 -2.43 -10.85 4.72
N ASP A 29 -1.92 -12.03 4.38
CA ASP A 29 -1.89 -12.51 2.99
C ASP A 29 -3.31 -12.59 2.40
N VAL A 30 -4.26 -13.18 3.15
CA VAL A 30 -5.67 -13.25 2.73
C VAL A 30 -6.29 -11.87 2.58
N ILE A 31 -6.08 -10.97 3.56
CA ILE A 31 -6.63 -9.61 3.53
C ILE A 31 -6.08 -8.82 2.34
N LEU A 32 -4.77 -8.87 2.12
CA LEU A 32 -4.13 -8.14 1.02
C LEU A 32 -4.51 -8.69 -0.35
N LYS A 33 -4.66 -10.01 -0.49
CA LYS A 33 -5.19 -10.62 -1.72
C LYS A 33 -6.61 -10.15 -2.01
N LYS A 34 -7.49 -10.11 -1.00
CA LYS A 34 -8.85 -9.59 -1.16
C LYS A 34 -8.85 -8.10 -1.54
N LEU A 35 -8.06 -7.29 -0.85
CA LEU A 35 -7.96 -5.86 -1.13
C LEU A 35 -7.48 -5.60 -2.58
N ARG A 36 -6.43 -6.30 -3.01
CA ARG A 36 -5.87 -6.15 -4.37
C ARG A 36 -6.76 -6.73 -5.46
N GLY A 37 -7.64 -7.67 -5.11
CA GLY A 37 -8.62 -8.25 -6.03
C GLY A 37 -9.87 -7.39 -6.23
N LEU A 38 -10.03 -6.28 -5.51
CA LEU A 38 -11.13 -5.35 -5.73
C LEU A 38 -10.98 -4.69 -7.10
N LEU A 39 -12.06 -4.73 -7.89
CA LEU A 39 -12.12 -4.00 -9.16
C LEU A 39 -12.04 -2.51 -8.88
N SER A 40 -11.27 -1.78 -9.70
CA SER A 40 -11.24 -0.33 -9.60
C SER A 40 -12.64 0.22 -9.90
N PRO A 41 -13.26 1.01 -9.00
CA PRO A 41 -14.58 1.57 -9.24
C PRO A 41 -14.57 2.67 -10.31
N SER A 42 -13.38 3.13 -10.72
CA SER A 42 -13.22 4.15 -11.74
C SER A 42 -11.91 3.98 -12.52
N GLN A 43 -11.82 4.63 -13.68
CA GLN A 43 -10.57 4.76 -14.42
C GLN A 43 -9.55 5.68 -13.72
N TYR A 44 -10.02 6.54 -12.80
CA TYR A 44 -9.19 7.46 -12.05
C TYR A 44 -8.53 6.78 -10.85
N LEU A 45 -7.29 7.18 -10.58
CA LEU A 45 -6.48 6.68 -9.48
C LEU A 45 -6.48 7.68 -8.33
N GLY A 46 -6.53 7.16 -7.11
CA GLY A 46 -6.56 7.97 -5.88
C GLY A 46 -7.95 8.50 -5.53
N GLY A 47 -8.04 9.16 -4.37
CA GLY A 47 -9.25 9.85 -3.93
C GLY A 47 -9.20 11.34 -4.28
N GLY A 48 -10.34 12.01 -4.16
CA GLY A 48 -10.48 13.46 -4.38
C GLY A 48 -11.59 13.80 -5.37
N ASP A 49 -12.09 15.03 -5.28
CA ASP A 49 -13.02 15.61 -6.24
C ASP A 49 -12.54 17.03 -6.61
N PRO A 50 -11.96 17.24 -7.82
CA PRO A 50 -11.79 16.25 -8.88
C PRO A 50 -10.61 15.28 -8.62
N PRO A 51 -10.58 14.09 -9.27
CA PRO A 51 -9.48 13.13 -9.15
C PRO A 51 -8.17 13.72 -9.69
N GLN A 52 -7.08 13.56 -8.93
CA GLN A 52 -5.77 14.14 -9.31
C GLN A 52 -4.86 13.20 -10.12
N CYS A 53 -5.20 11.91 -10.24
CA CYS A 53 -4.43 10.96 -11.04
C CYS A 53 -5.38 10.19 -11.98
N ILE A 54 -5.10 10.21 -13.29
CA ILE A 54 -6.02 9.72 -14.32
C ILE A 54 -5.61 8.32 -14.83
N ASP A 55 -4.32 7.95 -14.85
CA ASP A 55 -3.87 6.60 -15.26
C ASP A 55 -2.43 6.22 -14.81
N TYR A 56 -1.98 5.02 -15.18
CA TYR A 56 -0.64 4.47 -14.90
C TYR A 56 0.52 5.25 -15.55
N ARG A 57 0.30 5.84 -16.73
CA ARG A 57 1.31 6.65 -17.43
C ARG A 57 1.57 7.93 -16.64
N MET A 58 0.51 8.48 -16.06
CA MET A 58 0.60 9.57 -15.11
C MET A 58 1.21 9.15 -13.78
N PHE A 59 1.16 7.89 -13.33
CA PHE A 59 1.85 7.49 -12.09
C PHE A 59 3.37 7.58 -12.21
N ASN A 60 3.96 6.93 -13.21
CA ASN A 60 5.41 7.02 -13.45
C ASN A 60 5.83 8.45 -13.81
N ALA A 61 5.03 9.16 -14.61
CA ALA A 61 5.30 10.56 -14.93
C ALA A 61 5.18 11.48 -13.70
N PHE A 62 4.19 11.28 -12.83
CA PHE A 62 3.99 12.03 -11.59
C PHE A 62 5.14 11.79 -10.61
N PHE A 63 5.52 10.53 -10.40
CA PHE A 63 6.66 10.16 -9.57
C PHE A 63 7.95 10.86 -10.05
N LEU A 64 8.18 10.87 -11.36
CA LEU A 64 9.33 11.54 -11.95
C LEU A 64 9.17 13.08 -12.02
N SER A 65 7.95 13.61 -12.03
CA SER A 65 7.68 15.05 -12.10
C SER A 65 8.14 15.80 -10.85
N GLY A 66 8.07 15.17 -9.67
CA GLY A 66 8.66 15.71 -8.44
C GLY A 66 10.18 15.86 -8.51
N SER A 67 10.82 15.15 -9.46
CA SER A 67 12.27 15.18 -9.72
C SER A 67 12.65 16.03 -10.94
N ARG A 68 11.70 16.65 -11.65
CA ARG A 68 11.94 17.60 -12.77
C ARG A 68 12.45 18.95 -12.26
N ARG A 69 13.58 18.92 -11.55
CA ARG A 69 14.42 20.10 -11.35
C ARG A 69 15.45 20.13 -12.48
N GLU A 70 15.74 21.33 -12.97
CA GLU A 70 16.71 21.57 -14.03
C GLU A 70 18.04 20.83 -13.71
N GLY A 71 18.56 20.05 -14.67
CA GLY A 71 19.79 19.26 -14.50
C GLY A 71 19.63 17.83 -13.96
N ARG A 72 18.41 17.35 -13.67
CA ARG A 72 18.17 15.95 -13.22
C ARG A 72 17.73 14.98 -14.33
N GLU A 73 17.70 15.40 -15.58
CA GLU A 73 17.24 14.56 -16.70
C GLU A 73 17.98 13.20 -16.79
N PRO A 74 19.32 13.10 -16.67
CA PRO A 74 20.00 11.80 -16.70
C PRO A 74 19.59 10.88 -15.54
N TYR A 75 19.28 11.45 -14.37
CA TYR A 75 18.80 10.70 -13.22
C TYR A 75 17.36 10.22 -13.41
N VAL A 76 16.50 11.06 -13.98
CA VAL A 76 15.13 10.71 -14.33
C VAL A 76 15.10 9.59 -15.36
N ASP A 77 15.96 9.63 -16.37
CA ASP A 77 16.05 8.59 -17.41
C ASP A 77 16.59 7.28 -16.84
N PHE A 78 17.60 7.34 -15.95
CA PHE A 78 18.10 6.19 -15.23
C PHE A 78 16.99 5.52 -14.41
N VAL A 79 16.26 6.27 -13.59
CA VAL A 79 15.15 5.73 -12.80
C VAL A 79 14.04 5.19 -13.72
N ARG A 80 13.69 5.89 -14.80
CA ARG A 80 12.68 5.44 -15.75
C ARG A 80 13.02 4.08 -16.35
N SER A 81 14.29 3.83 -16.68
CA SER A 81 14.72 2.53 -17.22
C SER A 81 14.55 1.35 -16.25
N MET A 82 14.38 1.62 -14.95
CA MET A 82 14.09 0.61 -13.93
C MET A 82 12.60 0.38 -13.71
N LEU A 83 11.73 1.24 -14.24
CA LEU A 83 10.29 1.13 -14.05
C LEU A 83 9.70 0.16 -15.06
N ARG A 84 8.91 -0.79 -14.57
CA ARG A 84 8.10 -1.67 -15.40
C ARG A 84 6.92 -0.89 -16.01
N GLU A 85 6.48 -1.31 -17.18
CA GLU A 85 5.30 -0.76 -17.85
C GLU A 85 4.06 -1.66 -17.70
N ASP A 86 4.25 -2.91 -17.28
CA ASP A 86 3.22 -3.96 -17.18
C ASP A 86 2.68 -4.15 -15.75
N ASN A 87 2.59 -3.07 -14.97
CA ASN A 87 2.11 -3.14 -13.59
C ASN A 87 0.57 -3.23 -13.54
N SER A 88 0.05 -4.12 -12.68
CA SER A 88 -1.37 -4.13 -12.33
C SER A 88 -1.69 -2.97 -11.37
N ILE A 89 -2.69 -2.16 -11.70
CA ILE A 89 -3.25 -1.19 -10.77
C ILE A 89 -4.21 -1.94 -9.84
N VAL A 90 -3.92 -1.90 -8.54
CA VAL A 90 -4.71 -2.56 -7.51
C VAL A 90 -4.95 -1.61 -6.34
N MET A 91 -6.05 -1.80 -5.61
CA MET A 91 -6.29 -1.06 -4.37
C MET A 91 -5.22 -1.41 -3.32
N THR A 92 -4.71 -0.39 -2.64
CA THR A 92 -3.74 -0.55 -1.55
C THR A 92 -4.14 0.33 -0.36
N HIS A 93 -3.67 -0.03 0.83
CA HIS A 93 -3.92 0.76 2.05
C HIS A 93 -3.20 2.13 2.05
N GLY A 94 -2.10 2.29 1.30
CA GLY A 94 -1.30 3.52 1.26
C GLY A 94 -0.37 3.76 2.45
N ASP A 95 -0.74 3.34 3.67
CA ASP A 95 0.12 3.43 4.89
C ASP A 95 0.15 2.08 5.64
N LEU A 96 0.59 1.01 4.96
CA LEU A 96 0.65 -0.32 5.56
C LEU A 96 1.82 -0.40 6.56
N HIS A 97 1.53 -0.14 7.83
CA HIS A 97 2.49 -0.15 8.93
C HIS A 97 1.94 -0.96 10.10
N PRO A 98 2.76 -1.71 10.88
CA PRO A 98 2.27 -2.50 12.01
C PRO A 98 1.46 -1.71 13.06
N ARG A 99 1.74 -0.42 13.23
CA ARG A 99 0.94 0.48 14.10
C ARG A 99 -0.53 0.65 13.65
N ASN A 100 -0.80 0.45 12.36
CA ASN A 100 -2.11 0.61 11.74
C ASN A 100 -2.87 -0.72 11.62
N ILE A 101 -2.33 -1.80 12.19
CA ILE A 101 -2.94 -3.13 12.16
C ILE A 101 -3.41 -3.44 13.58
N MET A 102 -4.72 -3.65 13.75
CA MET A 102 -5.31 -4.03 15.04
C MET A 102 -5.37 -5.54 15.17
N VAL A 103 -4.94 -6.05 16.32
CA VAL A 103 -4.89 -7.49 16.64
C VAL A 103 -5.73 -7.75 17.88
N ILE A 104 -6.55 -8.80 17.81
CA ILE A 104 -7.32 -9.30 18.94
C ILE A 104 -6.73 -10.66 19.32
N ARG A 105 -6.24 -10.79 20.54
CA ARG A 105 -5.86 -12.10 21.10
C ARG A 105 -7.12 -12.72 21.70
N ALA A 106 -7.52 -13.88 21.20
CA ALA A 106 -8.52 -14.67 21.89
C ALA A 106 -7.86 -15.23 23.16
N PHE A 107 -8.28 -14.75 24.33
CA PHE A 107 -7.98 -15.44 25.57
C PHE A 107 -8.84 -16.70 25.59
N GLY A 108 -8.19 -17.86 25.72
CA GLY A 108 -8.86 -19.12 26.07
C GLY A 108 -9.33 -19.08 27.52
#